data_AF-A0A084VPJ8-F1
#
_entry.id   AF-A0A084VPJ8-F1
#
_cell.length_a   1.000
_cell.length_b   1.000
_cell.length_c   1.000
_cell.angle_alpha   90.00
_cell.angle_beta   90.00
_cell.angle_gamma   90.00
#
_symmetry.space_group_name_H-M   'P 1'
#
loop_
_entity.id
_entity.type
_entity.pdbx_description
1 polymer ?
#
loop_
_entity_poly.entity_id
_entity_poly.type
_entity_poly.pdbx_seq_one_letter_code
_entity_poly.pdbx_strand_id
1 'polypeptide(L)'
;MLKLQTLDNEPIGVAEAFQKFQSANKRFFAGYCAYLYLKSKNWIIKSGLKFGGDFVIYVKGPQFNHASYIVLIQEMKQGKQLGDYTMDGLDFQGFNRIAETTAKDILFLEVHYPDSLDLASSVDCLARIKEVQIGETFTKHHNFIGARNLIKNK
;
A
#
# COMPACT_ATOMS: atom_id res chain seq x y z
N MET A 1 -19.47 -8.66 11.26
CA MET A 1 -18.34 -7.79 11.66
C MET A 1 -17.17 -8.70 12.03
N LEU A 2 -15.97 -8.45 11.51
CA LEU A 2 -14.78 -9.26 11.81
C LEU A 2 -14.41 -9.12 13.31
N LYS A 3 -14.06 -10.22 13.97
CA LYS A 3 -13.55 -10.24 15.35
C LYS A 3 -12.18 -10.91 15.36
N LEU A 4 -11.24 -10.35 16.11
CA LEU A 4 -9.91 -10.93 16.32
C LEU A 4 -9.87 -11.59 17.69
N GLN A 5 -9.28 -12.78 17.78
CA GLN A 5 -9.12 -13.54 19.01
C GLN A 5 -7.72 -14.17 19.06
N THR A 6 -7.22 -14.45 20.26
CA THR A 6 -6.02 -15.26 20.47
C THR A 6 -6.29 -16.74 20.15
N LEU A 7 -5.25 -17.58 20.19
CA LEU A 7 -5.41 -19.04 20.09
C LEU A 7 -6.24 -19.62 21.24
N ASP A 8 -6.29 -18.94 22.37
CA ASP A 8 -7.09 -19.28 23.55
C ASP A 8 -8.52 -18.72 23.47
N ASN A 9 -8.92 -18.16 22.33
CA ASN A 9 -10.22 -17.51 22.06
C ASN A 9 -10.47 -16.18 22.79
N GLU A 10 -9.45 -15.57 23.39
CA GLU A 10 -9.59 -14.28 24.05
C GLU A 10 -9.72 -13.15 23.01
N PRO A 11 -10.73 -12.27 23.10
CA PRO A 11 -10.95 -11.21 22.13
C PRO A 11 -9.83 -10.16 22.16
N ILE A 12 -9.34 -9.77 20.98
CA ILE A 12 -8.33 -8.72 20.81
C ILE A 12 -9.03 -7.44 20.32
N GLY A 13 -8.87 -6.36 21.09
CA GLY A 13 -9.38 -5.04 20.73
C GLY A 13 -8.63 -4.43 19.53
N VAL A 14 -9.26 -3.48 18.83
CA VAL A 14 -8.65 -2.83 17.66
C VAL A 14 -7.32 -2.15 18.00
N ALA A 15 -7.26 -1.41 19.12
CA ALA A 15 -6.05 -0.72 19.56
C ALA A 15 -4.91 -1.71 19.87
N GLU A 16 -5.22 -2.79 20.58
CA GLU A 16 -4.25 -3.84 20.90
C GLU A 16 -3.75 -4.56 19.64
N ALA A 17 -4.67 -4.93 18.73
CA ALA A 17 -4.31 -5.55 17.46
C ALA A 17 -3.39 -4.63 16.63
N PHE A 18 -3.73 -3.35 16.54
CA PHE A 18 -2.95 -2.36 15.80
C PHE A 18 -1.56 -2.17 16.38
N GLN A 19 -1.43 -2.11 17.71
CA GLN A 19 -0.14 -2.09 18.39
C GLN A 19 0.68 -3.34 18.08
N LYS A 20 0.08 -4.53 18.17
CA LYS A 20 0.76 -5.80 17.83
C LYS A 20 1.25 -5.80 16.38
N PHE A 21 0.44 -5.34 15.42
CA PHE A 21 0.82 -5.29 14.02
C PHE A 21 1.95 -4.30 13.72
N GLN A 22 1.94 -3.12 14.34
CA GLN A 22 3.06 -2.17 14.25
C GLN A 22 4.35 -2.73 14.85
N SER A 23 4.26 -3.44 15.98
CA SER A 23 5.44 -4.05 16.61
C SER A 23 6.05 -5.17 15.75
N ALA A 24 5.22 -5.92 15.02
CA ALA A 24 5.66 -7.00 14.14
C ALA A 24 6.21 -6.51 12.79
N ASN A 25 5.73 -5.38 12.28
CA ASN A 25 6.17 -4.79 11.02
C ASN A 25 6.30 -3.28 11.15
N LYS A 26 7.54 -2.77 11.10
CA LYS A 26 7.85 -1.34 11.18
C LYS A 26 7.15 -0.49 10.11
N ARG A 27 6.85 -1.06 8.93
CA ARG A 27 6.15 -0.39 7.83
C ARG A 27 4.64 -0.65 7.81
N PHE A 28 4.10 -1.26 8.87
CA PHE A 28 2.68 -1.61 8.94
C PHE A 28 1.77 -0.39 8.75
N PHE A 29 2.08 0.73 9.40
CA PHE A 29 1.22 1.92 9.35
C PHE A 29 1.11 2.48 7.92
N ALA A 30 2.25 2.63 7.23
CA ALA A 30 2.30 3.02 5.83
C ALA A 30 1.50 2.06 4.94
N GLY A 31 1.76 0.76 5.10
CA GLY A 31 1.06 -0.32 4.39
C GLY A 31 -0.45 -0.29 4.61
N TYR A 32 -0.88 -0.02 5.84
CA TYR A 32 -2.29 0.05 6.21
C TYR A 32 -2.98 1.29 5.61
N CYS A 33 -2.33 2.46 5.64
CA CYS A 33 -2.84 3.68 4.99
C CYS A 33 -3.00 3.49 3.48
N ALA A 34 -1.96 2.95 2.82
CA ALA A 34 -1.98 2.62 1.40
C ALA A 34 -3.07 1.59 1.07
N TYR A 35 -3.24 0.56 1.92
CA TYR A 35 -4.29 -0.45 1.75
C TYR A 35 -5.68 0.17 1.82
N LEU A 36 -5.97 1.01 2.83
CA LEU A 36 -7.27 1.68 2.96
C LEU A 36 -7.56 2.59 1.76
N TYR A 37 -6.54 3.31 1.28
CA TYR A 37 -6.65 4.16 0.10
C TYR A 37 -6.95 3.36 -1.17
N LEU A 38 -6.23 2.26 -1.42
CA LEU A 38 -6.50 1.39 -2.56
C LEU A 38 -7.89 0.74 -2.45
N LYS A 39 -8.34 0.39 -1.24
CA LYS A 39 -9.70 -0.13 -0.98
C LYS A 39 -10.77 0.90 -1.27
N SER A 40 -10.59 2.17 -0.91
CA SER A 40 -11.57 3.22 -1.22
C SER A 40 -11.70 3.45 -2.73
N LYS A 41 -10.66 3.12 -3.51
CA LYS A 41 -10.65 3.10 -4.98
C LYS A 41 -11.13 1.78 -5.60
N ASN A 42 -11.68 0.85 -4.79
CA ASN A 42 -12.19 -0.45 -5.22
C ASN A 42 -11.13 -1.39 -5.84
N TRP A 43 -9.85 -1.22 -5.50
CA TRP A 43 -8.82 -2.18 -5.92
C TRP A 43 -8.91 -3.48 -5.11
N ILE A 44 -8.69 -4.61 -5.81
CA ILE A 44 -8.41 -5.88 -5.15
C ILE A 44 -6.92 -5.95 -4.90
N ILE A 45 -6.54 -6.02 -3.62
CA ILE A 45 -5.15 -5.92 -3.15
C ILE A 45 -4.70 -7.31 -2.71
N LYS A 46 -3.49 -7.71 -3.10
CA LYS A 46 -2.81 -8.93 -2.67
C LYS A 46 -1.35 -8.62 -2.29
N SER A 47 -0.70 -9.56 -1.60
CA SER A 47 0.72 -9.45 -1.27
C SER A 47 1.57 -9.29 -2.54
N GLY A 48 2.45 -8.29 -2.54
CA GLY A 48 3.37 -8.04 -3.64
C GLY A 48 4.68 -8.84 -3.57
N LEU A 49 4.87 -9.67 -2.53
CA LEU A 49 6.12 -10.36 -2.22
C LEU A 49 6.73 -11.12 -3.41
N LYS A 50 5.90 -11.76 -4.24
CA LYS A 50 6.35 -12.49 -5.44
C LYS A 50 7.02 -11.59 -6.48
N PHE A 51 6.70 -10.31 -6.49
CA PHE A 51 7.15 -9.32 -7.48
C PHE A 51 8.05 -8.25 -6.83
N GLY A 52 8.50 -8.48 -5.60
CA GLY A 52 9.34 -7.56 -4.83
C GLY A 52 8.63 -6.31 -4.30
N GLY A 53 7.33 -6.13 -4.57
CA GLY A 53 6.59 -4.96 -4.12
C GLY A 53 5.84 -5.16 -2.81
N ASP A 54 5.30 -4.07 -2.24
CA ASP A 54 4.46 -4.12 -1.06
C ASP A 54 3.13 -4.81 -1.37
N PHE A 55 2.50 -4.40 -2.47
CA PHE A 55 1.26 -5.01 -2.97
C PHE A 55 1.30 -5.29 -4.46
N VAL A 56 0.36 -6.11 -4.90
CA VAL A 56 -0.13 -6.11 -6.28
C VAL A 56 -1.62 -5.89 -6.31
N ILE A 57 -2.10 -5.10 -7.27
CA ILE A 57 -3.49 -4.70 -7.35
C ILE A 57 -4.15 -5.11 -8.67
N TYR A 58 -5.44 -5.44 -8.57
CA TYR A 58 -6.28 -5.92 -9.67
C TYR A 58 -7.57 -5.12 -9.74
N VAL A 59 -8.06 -4.88 -10.96
CA VAL A 59 -9.38 -4.24 -11.16
C VAL A 59 -10.52 -5.18 -10.76
N LYS A 60 -10.51 -6.43 -11.23
CA LYS A 60 -11.59 -7.41 -10.99
C LYS A 60 -11.16 -8.65 -10.20
N GLY A 61 -9.86 -8.86 -10.05
CA GLY A 61 -9.28 -9.94 -9.25
C GLY A 61 -8.52 -10.98 -10.09
N PRO A 62 -7.75 -11.88 -9.44
CA PRO A 62 -6.81 -12.78 -10.13
C PRO A 62 -7.49 -13.80 -11.06
N GLN A 63 -8.74 -14.14 -10.78
CA GLN A 63 -9.54 -15.08 -11.59
C GLN A 63 -10.06 -14.47 -12.89
N PHE A 64 -10.00 -13.14 -13.03
CA PHE A 64 -10.54 -12.43 -14.19
C PHE A 64 -9.44 -11.76 -15.02
N ASN A 65 -8.45 -11.12 -14.37
CA ASN A 65 -7.37 -10.40 -15.03
C ASN A 65 -6.03 -10.62 -14.31
N HIS A 66 -4.92 -10.41 -15.02
CA HIS A 66 -3.61 -10.25 -14.39
C HIS A 66 -3.57 -8.99 -13.50
N ALA A 67 -2.67 -8.98 -12.49
CA ALA A 67 -2.44 -7.79 -11.67
C ALA A 67 -2.02 -6.63 -12.57
N SER A 68 -2.65 -5.48 -12.37
CA SER A 68 -2.41 -4.27 -13.15
C SER A 68 -1.13 -3.57 -12.71
N TYR A 69 -0.89 -3.50 -11.40
CA TYR A 69 0.27 -2.78 -10.86
C TYR A 69 0.99 -3.57 -9.77
N ILE A 70 2.32 -3.43 -9.76
CA ILE A 70 3.19 -3.63 -8.60
C ILE A 70 3.19 -2.32 -7.82
N VAL A 71 2.79 -2.36 -6.55
CA VAL A 71 2.69 -1.18 -5.69
C VAL A 71 3.91 -1.10 -4.79
N LEU A 72 4.52 0.08 -4.76
CA LEU A 72 5.68 0.40 -3.94
C LEU A 72 5.34 1.60 -3.06
N ILE A 73 5.53 1.44 -1.75
CA ILE A 73 5.13 2.42 -0.74
C ILE A 73 6.33 3.22 -0.29
N GLN A 74 6.21 4.54 -0.35
CA GLN A 74 7.21 5.50 0.12
C GLN A 74 6.60 6.33 1.24
N GLU A 75 7.34 6.46 2.34
CA GLU A 75 6.88 7.22 3.50
C GLU A 75 7.45 8.62 3.42
N MET A 76 6.61 9.64 3.61
CA MET A 76 6.97 11.05 3.41
C MET A 76 6.63 11.86 4.65
N LYS A 77 7.55 12.71 5.12
CA LYS A 77 7.32 13.68 6.20
C LYS A 77 8.08 14.96 5.89
N GLN A 78 7.43 16.12 6.02
CA GLN A 78 8.01 17.43 5.65
C GLN A 78 8.61 17.46 4.23
N GLY A 79 7.95 16.79 3.27
CA GLY A 79 8.42 16.71 1.88
C GLY A 79 9.68 15.87 1.66
N LYS A 80 10.17 15.16 2.69
CA LYS A 80 11.30 14.25 2.61
C LYS A 80 10.84 12.80 2.75
N GLN A 81 11.46 11.93 1.98
CA GLN A 81 11.29 10.49 2.16
C GLN A 81 11.90 10.05 3.50
N LEU A 82 11.15 9.25 4.25
CA LEU A 82 11.58 8.64 5.51
C LEU A 82 12.20 7.26 5.25
N GLY A 83 13.26 6.96 6.02
CA GLY A 83 13.96 5.67 6.01
C GLY A 83 15.10 5.59 5.00
N ASP A 84 15.97 4.59 5.21
CA ASP A 84 17.17 4.38 4.38
C ASP A 84 16.83 3.73 3.03
N TYR A 85 15.62 3.15 2.90
CA TYR A 85 15.13 2.57 1.65
C TYR A 85 14.61 3.67 0.73
N THR A 86 15.53 4.48 0.22
CA THR A 86 15.29 5.25 -0.99
C THR A 86 15.39 4.26 -2.14
N MET A 87 14.33 4.11 -2.93
CA MET A 87 14.46 3.29 -4.13
C MET A 87 15.48 3.98 -5.03
N ASP A 88 16.69 3.44 -5.06
CA ASP A 88 17.76 3.98 -5.87
C ASP A 88 17.55 3.62 -7.34
N GLY A 89 18.44 4.12 -8.21
CA GLY A 89 18.34 3.86 -9.64
C GLY A 89 18.46 2.37 -10.02
N LEU A 90 19.17 1.56 -9.22
CA LEU A 90 19.38 0.13 -9.48
C LEU A 90 18.15 -0.68 -9.06
N ASP A 91 17.58 -0.39 -7.90
CA ASP A 91 16.31 -0.95 -7.45
C ASP A 91 15.21 -0.65 -8.48
N PHE A 92 15.13 0.60 -8.96
CA PHE A 92 14.17 0.99 -9.98
C PHE A 92 14.30 0.19 -11.28
N GLN A 93 15.52 -0.02 -11.75
CA GLN A 93 15.76 -0.84 -12.95
C GLN A 93 15.36 -2.30 -12.74
N GLY A 94 15.64 -2.87 -11.56
CA GLY A 94 15.20 -4.20 -11.17
C GLY A 94 13.68 -4.33 -11.19
N PHE A 95 12.97 -3.37 -10.59
CA PHE A 95 11.51 -3.33 -10.60
C PHE A 95 10.94 -3.17 -12.00
N ASN A 96 11.52 -2.32 -12.85
CA ASN A 96 11.07 -2.18 -14.23
C ASN A 96 11.22 -3.49 -15.00
N ARG A 97 12.33 -4.23 -14.81
CA ARG A 97 12.50 -5.55 -15.43
C ARG A 97 11.45 -6.54 -14.96
N ILE A 98 11.15 -6.60 -13.66
CA ILE A 98 10.10 -7.49 -13.12
C ILE A 98 8.72 -7.09 -13.67
N ALA A 99 8.42 -5.80 -13.69
CA ALA A 99 7.17 -5.26 -14.20
C ALA A 99 6.98 -5.63 -15.68
N GLU A 100 7.99 -5.38 -16.52
CA GLU A 100 7.96 -5.69 -17.95
C GLU A 100 7.81 -7.20 -18.22
N THR A 101 8.60 -8.03 -17.55
CA THR A 101 8.56 -9.50 -17.73
C THR A 101 7.27 -10.14 -17.23
N THR A 102 6.51 -9.47 -16.36
CA THR A 102 5.26 -9.97 -15.80
C THR A 102 4.02 -9.22 -16.30
N ALA A 103 4.19 -8.38 -17.32
CA ALA A 103 3.18 -7.52 -17.93
C ALA A 103 2.42 -6.70 -16.88
N LYS A 104 3.16 -5.97 -16.04
CA LYS A 104 2.65 -5.07 -14.99
C LYS A 104 3.27 -3.70 -15.16
N ASP A 105 2.59 -2.71 -14.61
CA ASP A 105 3.15 -1.38 -14.41
C ASP A 105 3.55 -1.18 -12.93
N ILE A 106 4.35 -0.17 -12.65
CA ILE A 106 4.71 0.21 -11.28
C ILE A 106 3.85 1.40 -10.85
N LEU A 107 3.29 1.31 -9.65
CA LEU A 107 2.59 2.39 -8.97
C LEU A 107 3.32 2.70 -7.67
N PHE A 108 3.83 3.92 -7.56
CA PHE A 108 4.31 4.45 -6.29
C PHE A 108 3.15 5.07 -5.52
N LEU A 109 3.03 4.68 -4.26
CA LEU A 109 2.16 5.33 -3.28
C LEU A 109 3.01 6.05 -2.25
N GLU A 110 2.95 7.36 -2.27
CA GLU A 110 3.61 8.22 -1.29
C GLU A 110 2.66 8.47 -0.13
N VAL A 111 3.05 8.06 1.08
CA VAL A 111 2.29 8.21 2.32
C VAL A 111 2.80 9.46 3.04
N HIS A 112 2.07 10.56 2.92
CA HIS A 112 2.43 11.86 3.49
C HIS A 112 1.85 12.00 4.90
N TYR A 113 2.74 11.98 5.89
CA TYR A 113 2.39 12.12 7.31
C TYR A 113 2.32 13.59 7.73
N PRO A 114 1.34 13.97 8.59
CA PRO A 114 1.38 15.24 9.29
C PRO A 114 2.65 15.37 10.14
N ASP A 115 3.21 16.58 10.19
CA ASP A 115 4.47 16.84 10.93
C ASP A 115 4.35 16.50 12.42
N SER A 116 3.19 16.79 13.00
CA SER A 116 2.85 16.53 14.39
C SER A 116 2.46 15.09 14.71
N LEU A 117 2.47 14.18 13.72
CA LEU A 117 2.17 12.77 13.95
C LEU A 117 3.38 12.04 14.56
N ASP A 118 3.16 11.36 15.69
CA ASP A 118 4.14 10.47 16.30
C ASP A 118 3.97 9.04 15.77
N LEU A 119 4.86 8.65 14.86
CA LEU A 119 4.86 7.32 14.24
C LEU A 119 5.23 6.19 15.22
N ALA A 120 5.85 6.50 16.37
CA ALA A 120 6.13 5.51 17.40
C ALA A 120 4.89 5.20 18.26
N SER A 121 3.92 6.11 18.30
CA SER A 121 2.67 5.95 19.05
C SER A 121 1.60 5.30 18.18
N SER A 122 1.36 4.00 18.43
CA SER A 122 0.28 3.26 17.77
C SER A 122 -1.11 3.86 18.01
N VAL A 123 -1.32 4.51 19.16
CA VAL A 123 -2.57 5.20 19.50
C VAL A 123 -2.74 6.47 18.66
N ASP A 124 -1.69 7.28 18.54
CA ASP A 124 -1.71 8.51 17.73
C ASP A 124 -1.92 8.19 16.24
N CYS A 125 -1.16 7.21 15.72
CA CYS A 125 -1.32 6.67 14.38
C CYS A 125 -2.77 6.25 14.07
N LEU A 126 -3.39 5.48 14.96
CA LEU A 126 -4.74 4.97 14.75
C LEU A 126 -5.79 6.10 14.79
N ALA A 127 -5.66 7.03 15.74
CA ALA A 127 -6.60 8.14 15.91
C ALA A 127 -6.58 9.10 14.71
N ARG A 128 -5.40 9.34 14.13
CA ARG A 128 -5.17 10.36 13.11
C ARG A 128 -4.95 9.81 11.71
N ILE A 129 -5.31 8.54 11.48
CA ILE A 129 -5.15 7.88 10.18
C ILE A 129 -5.81 8.66 9.02
N LYS A 130 -6.87 9.42 9.29
CA LYS A 130 -7.59 10.23 8.30
C LYS A 130 -6.83 11.49 7.87
N GLU A 131 -5.85 11.92 8.65
CA GLU A 131 -5.00 13.08 8.32
C GLU A 131 -3.87 12.71 7.37
N VAL A 132 -3.58 11.42 7.19
CA VAL A 132 -2.56 10.91 6.27
C VAL A 132 -3.04 11.09 4.83
N GLN A 133 -2.19 11.68 3.99
CA GLN A 133 -2.47 11.90 2.57
C GLN A 133 -1.69 10.90 1.72
N ILE A 134 -2.29 10.45 0.61
CA ILE A 134 -1.65 9.50 -0.31
C ILE A 134 -1.46 10.17 -1.68
N GLY A 135 -0.21 10.26 -2.14
CA GLY A 135 0.17 10.63 -3.51
C GLY A 135 0.32 9.39 -4.40
N GLU A 136 0.06 9.54 -5.70
CA GLU A 136 0.24 8.49 -6.72
C GLU A 136 1.23 8.94 -7.79
N THR A 137 2.30 8.16 -7.99
CA THR A 137 3.27 8.40 -9.08
C THR A 137 3.40 7.16 -9.96
N PHE A 138 3.33 7.34 -11.28
CA PHE A 138 3.35 6.26 -12.27
C PHE A 138 4.60 6.31 -13.13
N THR A 139 5.12 5.15 -13.54
CA THR A 139 6.39 5.07 -14.29
C THR A 139 6.25 5.01 -15.80
N LYS A 140 5.08 4.62 -16.34
CA LYS A 140 4.81 4.63 -17.80
C LYS A 140 3.41 5.12 -18.17
N HIS A 141 3.35 5.87 -19.27
CA HIS A 141 2.20 6.59 -19.85
C HIS A 141 1.10 5.72 -20.51
N HIS A 142 0.98 4.41 -20.19
CA HIS A 142 -0.05 3.57 -20.81
C HIS A 142 -1.34 3.51 -19.98
N ASN A 143 -2.34 4.27 -20.43
CA ASN A 143 -3.78 4.00 -20.28
C ASN A 143 -4.37 3.80 -18.87
N PHE A 144 -4.10 4.72 -17.93
CA PHE A 144 -4.96 4.87 -16.73
C PHE A 144 -6.45 5.03 -17.11
N ILE A 145 -6.72 5.77 -18.18
CA ILE A 145 -8.07 6.03 -18.69
C ILE A 145 -8.69 4.76 -19.29
N GLY A 146 -7.91 3.89 -19.96
CA GLY A 146 -8.41 2.66 -20.56
C GLY A 146 -8.88 1.63 -19.53
N ALA A 147 -8.09 1.39 -18.48
CA ALA A 147 -8.45 0.46 -17.40
C ALA A 147 -9.68 0.93 -16.61
N ARG A 148 -9.83 2.26 -16.42
CA ARG A 148 -10.94 2.85 -15.67
C ARG A 148 -12.23 3.01 -16.52
N ASN A 149 -12.11 3.26 -17.82
CA ASN A 149 -13.26 3.35 -18.73
C ASN A 149 -13.90 1.99 -19.03
N LEU A 150 -13.13 0.90 -18.94
CA LEU A 150 -13.67 -0.48 -18.97
C LEU A 150 -14.59 -0.80 -17.77
N ILE A 151 -14.60 0.05 -16.73
CA ILE A 151 -15.47 -0.08 -15.56
C ILE A 151 -16.77 0.72 -15.74
N LYS A 152 -16.76 1.80 -16.53
CA LYS A 152 -17.95 2.65 -16.75
C LYS A 152 -18.87 2.19 -17.89
N ASN A 153 -18.38 1.34 -18.79
CA ASN A 153 -19.12 0.87 -19.97
C ASN A 153 -19.64 -0.58 -19.85
N LYS A 154 -19.97 -1.05 -18.65
CA LYS A 154 -20.69 -2.30 -18.42
C LYS A 154 -21.79 -2.12 -17.40
#